data_AF-A0A959ICD0-F1
#
_entry.id   AF-A0A959ICD0-F1
#
_cell.length_a   1.000
_cell.length_b   1.000
_cell.length_c   1.000
_cell.angle_alpha   90.00
_cell.angle_beta   90.00
_cell.angle_gamma   90.00
#
_symmetry.space_group_name_H-M   'P 1'
#
loop_
_entity.id
_entity.type
_entity.pdbx_description
1 polymer ?
#
loop_
_entity_poly.entity_id
_entity_poly.type
_entity_poly.pdbx_seq_one_letter_code
_entity_poly.pdbx_strand_id
1 'polypeptide(L)'
;PDQQMKFSPDSTDVDLVQGCLEGHRLAQKYLYQRYFGRMLGIAMRYTSNREEATEILNMAFLKVFDHLDQFRGTGALGGWIARIVFHTAIDHVRAQTSYRKTIDFNAEGELPVENDAIEQLAA
;
A
#
# COMPACT_ATOMS: atom_id res chain seq x y z
N PRO A 1 -11.13 26.39 18.32
CA PRO A 1 -11.96 27.13 17.36
C PRO A 1 -11.18 27.35 16.04
N ASP A 2 -11.74 26.88 14.92
CA ASP A 2 -11.36 27.12 13.52
C ASP A 2 -10.12 26.47 12.87
N GLN A 3 -9.81 25.21 13.18
CA GLN A 3 -8.98 24.38 12.27
C GLN A 3 -9.69 23.98 10.97
N GLN A 4 -11.02 24.16 10.88
CA GLN A 4 -11.82 23.73 9.72
C GLN A 4 -11.62 24.61 8.48
N MET A 5 -11.03 25.80 8.62
CA MET A 5 -10.82 26.74 7.50
C MET A 5 -9.36 26.80 6.98
N LYS A 6 -8.39 26.08 7.57
CA LYS A 6 -6.98 26.18 7.16
C LYS A 6 -6.69 25.54 5.79
N PHE A 7 -7.40 24.48 5.43
CA PHE A 7 -7.21 23.76 4.16
C PHE A 7 -8.55 23.49 3.48
N SER A 8 -8.55 23.54 2.15
CA SER A 8 -9.71 23.28 1.29
C SER A 8 -9.32 22.38 0.11
N PRO A 9 -10.29 21.86 -0.67
CA PRO A 9 -10.01 21.11 -1.89
C PRO A 9 -9.15 21.87 -2.91
N ASP A 10 -9.16 23.20 -2.88
CA ASP A 10 -8.46 24.09 -3.81
C ASP A 10 -7.09 24.57 -3.29
N SER A 11 -6.70 24.23 -2.04
CA SER A 11 -5.39 24.56 -1.48
C SER A 11 -4.25 24.08 -2.39
N THR A 12 -3.16 24.82 -2.52
CA THR A 12 -2.08 24.42 -3.43
C THR A 12 -1.38 23.15 -2.92
N ASP A 13 -0.68 22.44 -3.80
CA ASP A 13 0.13 21.27 -3.38
C ASP A 13 1.18 21.67 -2.32
N VAL A 14 1.72 22.90 -2.41
CA VAL A 14 2.68 23.42 -1.44
C VAL A 14 2.02 23.57 -0.06
N ASP A 15 0.84 24.18 -0.01
CA ASP A 15 0.10 24.35 1.25
C ASP A 15 -0.28 23.00 1.87
N LEU A 16 -0.74 22.06 1.03
CA LEU A 16 -1.12 20.72 1.50
C LEU A 16 0.10 19.94 2.00
N VAL A 17 1.25 20.03 1.32
CA VAL A 17 2.49 19.40 1.77
C VAL A 17 2.91 19.98 3.12
N GLN A 18 2.96 21.30 3.25
CA GLN A 18 3.30 21.96 4.50
C GLN A 18 2.35 21.56 5.64
N GLY A 19 1.05 21.52 5.35
CA GLY A 19 0.04 21.07 6.30
C GLY A 19 0.21 19.61 6.70
N CYS A 20 0.61 18.73 5.78
CA CYS A 20 0.90 17.34 6.09
C CYS A 20 2.13 17.19 6.99
N LEU A 21 3.20 17.97 6.75
CA LEU A 21 4.40 18.00 7.58
C LEU A 21 4.11 18.51 9.00
N GLU A 22 3.12 19.38 9.15
CA GLU A 22 2.60 19.86 10.44
C GLU A 22 1.60 18.89 11.10
N GLY A 23 1.30 17.74 10.48
CA GLY A 23 0.37 16.74 11.00
C GLY A 23 -1.11 17.11 10.86
N HIS A 24 -1.47 18.08 10.02
CA HIS A 24 -2.85 18.48 9.82
C HIS A 24 -3.65 17.44 9.00
N ARG A 25 -4.61 16.78 9.66
CA ARG A 25 -5.47 15.74 9.06
C ARG A 25 -6.26 16.22 7.83
N LEU A 26 -6.67 17.49 7.80
CA LEU A 26 -7.37 18.04 6.63
C LEU A 26 -6.45 18.16 5.41
N ALA A 27 -5.20 18.56 5.60
CA ALA A 27 -4.21 18.62 4.52
C ALA A 27 -3.95 17.23 3.93
N GLN A 28 -3.76 16.22 4.81
CA GLN A 28 -3.60 14.82 4.39
C GLN A 28 -4.80 14.31 3.60
N LYS A 29 -6.02 14.61 4.06
CA LYS A 29 -7.27 14.26 3.36
C LYS A 29 -7.31 14.83 1.95
N TYR A 30 -7.08 16.14 1.80
CA TYR A 30 -7.19 16.78 0.49
C TYR A 30 -6.06 16.37 -0.45
N LEU A 31 -4.84 16.16 0.06
CA LEU A 31 -3.73 15.61 -0.73
C LEU A 31 -4.07 14.21 -1.25
N TYR A 32 -4.58 13.33 -0.38
CA TYR A 32 -5.05 12.00 -0.75
C TYR A 32 -6.12 12.06 -1.83
N GLN A 33 -7.19 12.84 -1.61
CA GLN A 33 -8.31 12.97 -2.55
C GLN A 33 -7.87 13.49 -3.92
N ARG A 34 -7.00 14.51 -3.95
CA ARG A 34 -6.47 15.10 -5.20
C ARG A 34 -5.75 14.09 -6.08
N TYR A 35 -4.98 13.20 -5.46
CA TYR A 35 -4.15 12.23 -6.18
C TYR A 35 -4.81 10.85 -6.30
N PHE A 36 -5.89 10.57 -5.56
CA PHE A 36 -6.54 9.26 -5.48
C PHE A 36 -6.83 8.65 -6.85
N GLY A 37 -7.58 9.35 -7.72
CA GLY A 37 -8.02 8.78 -9.00
C GLY A 37 -6.85 8.41 -9.92
N ARG A 38 -5.85 9.29 -10.01
CA ARG A 38 -4.66 9.05 -10.84
C ARG A 38 -3.81 7.92 -10.29
N MET A 39 -3.59 7.89 -8.98
CA MET A 39 -2.74 6.89 -8.34
C MET A 39 -3.41 5.52 -8.27
N LEU A 40 -4.73 5.47 -8.10
CA LEU A 40 -5.50 4.24 -8.21
C LEU A 40 -5.35 3.64 -9.61
N GLY A 41 -5.38 4.46 -10.67
CA GLY A 41 -5.14 3.99 -12.04
C GLY A 41 -3.74 3.38 -12.25
N ILE A 42 -2.73 3.78 -11.47
CA ILE A 42 -1.40 3.16 -11.48
C ILE A 42 -1.46 1.81 -10.76
N ALA A 43 -2.02 1.75 -9.55
CA ALA A 43 -2.15 0.53 -8.76
C ALA A 43 -2.94 -0.56 -9.51
N MET A 44 -4.03 -0.18 -10.18
CA MET A 44 -4.88 -1.07 -11.01
C MET A 44 -4.13 -1.79 -12.12
N ARG A 45 -2.95 -1.32 -12.54
CA ARG A 45 -2.14 -2.03 -13.56
C ARG A 45 -1.45 -3.28 -13.01
N TYR A 46 -1.43 -3.44 -11.69
CA TYR A 46 -0.72 -4.49 -10.97
C TYR A 46 -1.65 -5.35 -10.11
N THR A 47 -2.95 -5.07 -10.09
CA THR A 47 -3.94 -5.76 -9.25
C THR A 47 -5.05 -6.37 -10.09
N SER A 48 -5.77 -7.32 -9.49
CA SER A 48 -6.85 -8.06 -10.16
C SER A 48 -8.19 -7.31 -10.09
N ASN A 49 -8.38 -6.46 -9.09
CA ASN A 49 -9.61 -5.70 -8.88
C ASN A 49 -9.33 -4.34 -8.22
N ARG A 50 -10.40 -3.57 -8.04
CA ARG A 50 -10.35 -2.21 -7.51
C ARG A 50 -10.13 -2.18 -6.01
N GLU A 51 -10.66 -3.15 -5.29
CA GLU A 51 -10.53 -3.29 -3.84
C GLU A 51 -9.04 -3.44 -3.46
N GLU A 52 -8.34 -4.36 -4.13
CA GLU A 52 -6.91 -4.61 -3.97
C GLU A 52 -6.08 -3.37 -4.37
N ALA A 53 -6.41 -2.72 -5.48
CA ALA A 53 -5.75 -1.46 -5.86
C ALA A 53 -5.91 -0.37 -4.80
N THR A 54 -7.09 -0.30 -4.18
CA THR A 54 -7.39 0.68 -3.12
C THR A 54 -6.61 0.37 -1.86
N GLU A 55 -6.43 -0.90 -1.51
CA GLU A 55 -5.60 -1.33 -0.39
C GLU A 55 -4.13 -0.92 -0.59
N ILE A 56 -3.56 -1.26 -1.76
CA ILE A 56 -2.20 -0.85 -2.14
C ILE A 56 -2.06 0.67 -2.08
N LEU A 57 -3.06 1.39 -2.59
CA LEU A 57 -3.04 2.84 -2.60
C LEU A 57 -3.04 3.41 -1.18
N ASN A 58 -3.85 2.86 -0.28
CA ASN A 58 -3.88 3.27 1.12
C ASN A 58 -2.52 3.04 1.80
N MET A 59 -1.93 1.85 1.62
CA MET A 59 -0.59 1.55 2.13
C MET A 59 0.47 2.51 1.57
N ALA A 60 0.41 2.81 0.28
CA ALA A 60 1.32 3.76 -0.36
C ALA A 60 1.15 5.16 0.21
N PHE A 61 -0.07 5.61 0.49
CA PHE A 61 -0.32 6.92 1.06
C PHE A 61 0.15 7.07 2.51
N LEU A 62 0.12 6.00 3.31
CA LEU A 62 0.78 6.01 4.61
C LEU A 62 2.28 6.29 4.46
N LYS A 63 2.97 5.57 3.56
CA LYS A 63 4.38 5.81 3.25
C LYS A 63 4.64 7.21 2.67
N VAL A 64 3.72 7.74 1.88
CA VAL A 64 3.79 9.13 1.35
C VAL A 64 3.83 10.11 2.52
N PHE A 65 2.96 9.97 3.51
CA PHE A 65 2.93 10.87 4.66
C PHE A 65 4.16 10.68 5.57
N ASP A 66 4.61 9.43 5.76
CA ASP A 66 5.80 9.11 6.57
C ASP A 66 7.12 9.61 5.98
N HIS A 67 7.17 9.85 4.66
CA HIS A 67 8.38 10.26 3.94
C HIS A 67 8.24 11.60 3.23
N LEU A 68 7.18 12.35 3.51
CA LEU A 68 6.89 13.59 2.80
C LEU A 68 7.96 14.66 3.03
N ASP A 69 8.63 14.61 4.18
CA ASP A 69 9.77 15.46 4.54
C ASP A 69 10.96 15.31 3.58
N GLN A 70 11.06 14.15 2.92
CA GLN A 70 12.11 13.87 1.94
C GLN A 70 11.79 14.45 0.55
N PHE A 71 10.57 14.94 0.32
CA PHE A 71 10.23 15.60 -0.93
C PHE A 71 10.89 16.98 -1.00
N ARG A 72 12.01 17.06 -1.72
CA ARG A 72 12.83 18.29 -1.85
C ARG A 72 12.21 19.39 -2.74
N GLY A 73 10.94 19.28 -3.13
CA GLY A 73 10.30 20.22 -4.06
C GLY A 73 10.87 20.19 -5.49
N THR A 74 11.77 19.25 -5.80
CA THR A 74 12.38 19.11 -7.12
C THR A 74 11.57 18.12 -7.96
N GLY A 75 10.95 18.61 -9.03
CA GLY A 75 10.03 17.84 -9.87
C GLY A 75 8.58 17.87 -9.39
N ALA A 76 7.69 17.19 -10.12
CA ALA A 76 6.26 17.18 -9.80
C ALA A 76 5.96 16.25 -8.63
N LEU A 77 5.26 16.75 -7.61
CA LEU A 77 4.79 15.98 -6.44
C LEU A 77 4.09 14.70 -6.85
N GLY A 78 3.19 14.77 -7.84
CA GLY A 78 2.51 13.60 -8.38
C GLY A 78 3.44 12.52 -8.92
N GLY A 79 4.60 12.88 -9.48
CA GLY A 79 5.59 11.91 -9.94
C GLY A 79 6.32 11.22 -8.78
N TRP A 80 6.58 11.96 -7.70
CA TRP A 80 7.16 11.39 -6.47
C TRP A 80 6.18 10.43 -5.78
N ILE A 81 4.90 10.82 -5.65
CA ILE A 81 3.83 9.94 -5.14
C ILE A 81 3.68 8.70 -6.02
N ALA A 82 3.66 8.86 -7.34
CA ALA A 82 3.53 7.74 -8.28
C ALA A 82 4.63 6.70 -8.11
N ARG A 83 5.88 7.12 -7.80
CA ARG A 83 6.99 6.20 -7.52
C ARG A 83 6.73 5.36 -6.26
N ILE A 84 6.21 5.96 -5.20
CA ILE A 84 5.89 5.24 -3.95
C ILE A 84 4.76 4.25 -4.18
N VAL A 85 3.71 4.67 -4.91
CA VAL A 85 2.58 3.80 -5.28
C VAL A 85 3.05 2.62 -6.11
N PHE A 86 3.87 2.87 -7.14
CA PHE A 86 4.43 1.82 -7.99
C PHE A 86 5.26 0.81 -7.18
N HIS A 87 6.20 1.26 -6.35
CA HIS A 87 7.00 0.33 -5.53
C HIS A 87 6.13 -0.46 -4.55
N THR A 88 5.14 0.19 -3.92
CA THR A 88 4.22 -0.49 -3.00
C THR A 88 3.38 -1.55 -3.73
N ALA A 89 2.96 -1.29 -4.97
CA ALA A 89 2.25 -2.28 -5.77
C ALA A 89 3.12 -3.49 -6.11
N ILE A 90 4.37 -3.25 -6.53
CA ILE A 90 5.32 -4.33 -6.82
C ILE A 90 5.62 -5.17 -5.58
N ASP A 91 5.83 -4.53 -4.43
CA ASP A 91 6.07 -5.23 -3.16
C ASP A 91 4.86 -6.10 -2.77
N HIS A 92 3.64 -5.57 -2.94
CA HIS A 92 2.41 -6.31 -2.67
C HIS A 92 2.27 -7.56 -3.55
N VAL A 93 2.47 -7.43 -4.86
CA VAL A 93 2.39 -8.55 -5.82
C VAL A 93 3.45 -9.61 -5.52
N ARG A 94 4.67 -9.19 -5.15
CA ARG A 94 5.75 -10.10 -4.74
C ARG A 94 5.38 -10.87 -3.48
N ALA A 95 4.85 -10.19 -2.47
CA ALA A 95 4.42 -10.81 -1.23
C ALA A 95 3.30 -11.83 -1.46
N GLN A 96 2.28 -11.50 -2.26
CA GLN A 96 1.22 -12.44 -2.62
C GLN A 96 1.74 -13.66 -3.38
N THR A 97 2.65 -13.46 -4.34
CA THR A 97 3.22 -14.56 -5.13
C THR A 97 4.02 -15.51 -4.23
N SER A 98 4.83 -14.97 -3.32
CA SER A 98 5.57 -15.76 -2.33
C SER A 98 4.62 -16.50 -1.38
N TYR A 99 3.57 -15.84 -0.89
CA TYR A 99 2.56 -16.46 -0.05
C TYR A 99 1.85 -17.63 -0.75
N ARG A 100 1.41 -17.43 -2.00
CA ARG A 100 0.78 -18.48 -2.81
C ARG A 100 1.70 -19.69 -2.98
N LYS A 101 2.98 -19.47 -3.30
CA LYS A 101 3.96 -20.56 -3.37
C LYS A 101 4.05 -21.32 -2.06
N THR A 102 4.14 -20.65 -0.91
CA THR A 102 4.20 -21.30 0.40
C THR A 102 2.95 -22.13 0.69
N ILE A 103 1.77 -21.65 0.32
CA ILE A 103 0.51 -22.41 0.48
C ILE A 103 0.47 -23.61 -0.46
N ASP A 104 0.86 -23.46 -1.73
CA ASP A 104 0.92 -24.58 -2.69
C ASP A 104 1.89 -25.67 -2.20
N PHE A 105 3.07 -25.30 -1.69
CA PHE A 105 4.01 -26.26 -1.07
C PHE A 105 3.43 -27.01 0.14
N ASN A 106 2.55 -26.37 0.93
CA ASN A 106 1.91 -27.01 2.07
C ASN A 106 0.67 -27.84 1.66
N ALA A 107 0.02 -27.50 0.56
CA ALA A 107 -1.16 -28.20 0.05
C ALA A 107 -0.83 -29.55 -0.63
N GLU A 108 0.40 -29.71 -1.15
CA GLU A 108 0.91 -30.99 -1.67
C GLU A 108 1.47 -31.92 -0.58
N GLY A 109 1.25 -31.60 0.71
CA GLY A 109 1.90 -32.19 1.87
C GLY A 109 1.02 -33.03 2.82
N GLU A 110 -0.01 -33.73 2.31
CA GLU A 110 -0.52 -34.94 2.98
C GLU A 110 -0.13 -36.16 2.14
N LEU A 111 1.17 -36.48 2.14
CA LEU A 111 1.57 -37.85 1.81
C LEU A 111 1.03 -38.74 2.94
N PRO A 112 0.40 -39.89 2.62
CA PRO A 112 0.03 -40.85 3.66
C PRO A 112 1.33 -41.25 4.37
N VAL A 113 1.51 -40.77 5.59
CA VAL A 113 2.51 -41.32 6.50
C VAL A 113 1.99 -42.69 6.89
N GLU A 114 2.40 -43.71 6.12
CA GLU A 114 2.21 -45.11 6.49
C GLU A 114 3.00 -45.33 7.78
N ASN A 115 2.27 -45.38 8.90
CA ASN A 115 2.85 -45.37 10.23
C ASN A 115 3.13 -46.81 10.66
N ASP A 116 4.01 -47.49 9.92
CA ASP A 116 4.43 -48.88 10.16
C ASP A 116 5.04 -49.09 11.57
N ALA A 117 5.43 -47.99 12.22
CA ALA A 117 5.95 -48.00 13.58
C ALA A 117 4.91 -48.38 14.65
N ILE A 118 3.60 -48.21 14.38
CA ILE A 118 2.56 -48.57 15.35
C ILE A 118 2.30 -50.08 15.36
N GLU A 119 2.48 -50.78 14.23
CA GLU A 119 2.29 -52.24 14.16
C GLU A 119 3.37 -53.01 14.93
N GLN A 120 4.60 -52.49 14.99
CA GLN A 120 5.72 -53.13 15.71
C GLN A 120 5.64 -52.99 17.24
N LEU A 121 4.76 -52.12 17.76
CA LEU A 121 4.51 -51.97 19.20
C LEU A 121 3.38 -52.88 19.69
N ALA A 122 2.68 -53.56 18.79
CA ALA A 122 1.59 -54.49 19.09
C ALA A 122 1.99 -55.98 18.98
N ALA A 123 3.28 -56.27 18.74
CA ALA A 123 3.84 -57.62 18.65
C ALA A 123 4.66 -58.02 19.88
#